data_AF-A0A1Y5SAY1-F1
#
_entry.id   AF-A0A1Y5SAY1-F1
#
_cell.length_a   1.000
_cell.length_b   1.000
_cell.length_c   1.000
_cell.angle_alpha   90.00
_cell.angle_beta   90.00
_cell.angle_gamma   90.00
#
_symmetry.space_group_name_H-M   'P 1'
#
loop_
_entity.id
_entity.type
_entity.pdbx_description
1 polymer ?
#
loop_
_entity_poly.entity_id
_entity_poly.type
_entity_poly.pdbx_seq_one_letter_code
_entity_poly.pdbx_strand_id
1 'polypeptide(L)'
;MLGPNVSVFWCGRIGPRIIRRKEVNIFKWLFGSKTPDVPSWTRNANGNFMKLASTYRITVFKSDQSGKEYWKFCYSIIEESGFDEDDPFYSDHYFSELDARDEADAFEAGQPLTKPTLQAEKSKKIRDQLDQRLDQQEVKFQELVAKIERARSAKTLTIKRIENLKKEANSRILQANNLAIQAIEHGTPSQDRRAGALDKKHKTLWPMIDSLPTPAP
;
A
#
# COMPACT_ATOMS: atom_id res chain seq x y z
N MET A 1 -8.72 42.77 -12.78
CA MET A 1 -7.72 42.51 -13.84
C MET A 1 -6.72 41.49 -13.31
N LEU A 2 -6.50 40.43 -14.10
CA LEU A 2 -5.41 39.45 -14.08
C LEU A 2 -5.19 38.56 -12.84
N GLY A 3 -5.39 37.24 -13.02
CA GLY A 3 -4.64 36.19 -12.33
C GLY A 3 -3.22 36.02 -12.94
N PRO A 4 -2.49 34.89 -12.75
CA PRO A 4 -2.90 33.61 -12.15
C PRO A 4 -1.92 32.98 -11.13
N ASN A 5 -2.37 31.85 -10.58
CA ASN A 5 -1.69 30.73 -9.93
C ASN A 5 -0.18 30.56 -10.13
N VAL A 6 0.53 30.21 -9.04
CA VAL A 6 1.59 29.19 -9.06
C VAL A 6 1.57 28.38 -7.75
N SER A 7 1.38 27.07 -7.87
CA SER A 7 1.60 26.06 -6.83
C SER A 7 3.09 25.83 -6.60
N VAL A 8 3.53 25.69 -5.34
CA VAL A 8 4.88 25.19 -5.02
C VAL A 8 4.77 23.93 -4.18
N PHE A 9 5.14 22.82 -4.82
CA PHE A 9 5.41 21.52 -4.21
C PHE A 9 6.53 21.64 -3.19
N TRP A 10 6.30 21.13 -1.98
CA TRP A 10 7.37 20.84 -1.02
C TRP A 10 8.04 19.53 -1.43
N CYS A 11 9.11 19.64 -2.23
CA CYS A 11 10.07 18.58 -2.48
C CYS A 11 11.27 18.83 -1.56
N GLY A 12 11.42 18.00 -0.53
CA GLY A 12 12.56 18.06 0.39
C GLY A 12 13.86 17.73 -0.33
N ARG A 13 14.69 18.76 -0.54
CA ARG A 13 16.07 18.66 -1.01
C ARG A 13 16.92 17.79 -0.07
N ILE A 14 17.37 16.64 -0.54
CA ILE A 14 18.58 15.99 -0.02
C ILE A 14 19.75 16.53 -0.87
N GLY A 15 20.61 17.34 -0.26
CA GLY A 15 21.82 17.86 -0.90
C GLY A 15 22.87 16.76 -1.15
N PRO A 16 23.85 16.99 -2.04
CA PRO A 16 24.90 16.03 -2.31
C PRO A 16 25.84 15.93 -1.10
N ARG A 17 25.92 14.76 -0.46
CA ARG A 17 26.95 14.47 0.55
C ARG A 17 28.28 14.24 -0.17
N ILE A 18 29.16 15.23 -0.05
CA ILE A 18 30.56 15.18 -0.49
C ILE A 18 31.28 14.06 0.26
N ILE A 19 31.64 13.00 -0.45
CA ILE A 19 32.51 11.92 0.05
C ILE A 19 33.91 12.50 0.22
N ARG A 20 34.34 12.70 1.47
CA ARG A 20 35.74 13.05 1.78
C ARG A 20 36.64 11.90 1.35
N ARG A 21 37.47 12.10 0.32
CA ARG A 21 38.62 11.25 0.02
C ARG A 21 39.53 11.21 1.25
N LYS A 22 39.57 10.08 1.96
CA LYS A 22 40.65 9.76 2.88
C LYS A 22 41.83 9.22 2.08
N GLU A 23 43.01 9.58 2.55
CA GLU A 23 44.31 9.41 1.94
C GLU A 23 44.61 7.96 1.54
N VAL A 24 45.22 7.80 0.38
CA VAL A 24 45.66 6.51 -0.14
C VAL A 24 46.85 6.05 0.70
N ASN A 25 46.59 5.12 1.62
CA ASN A 25 47.63 4.45 2.40
C ASN A 25 48.46 3.55 1.47
N ILE A 26 49.60 4.07 1.02
CA ILE A 26 50.59 3.43 0.12
C ILE A 26 51.14 2.10 0.70
N PHE A 27 50.98 1.85 2.00
CA PHE A 27 51.41 0.60 2.65
C PHE A 27 50.56 -0.65 2.33
N LYS A 28 49.45 -0.53 1.60
CA LYS A 28 48.62 -1.69 1.17
C LYS A 28 49.18 -2.47 -0.03
N TRP A 29 50.27 -2.02 -0.65
CA TRP A 29 50.80 -2.62 -1.89
C TRP A 29 51.68 -3.88 -1.69
N LEU A 30 52.10 -4.19 -0.46
CA LEU A 30 53.01 -5.32 -0.18
C LEU A 30 52.33 -6.63 0.27
N PHE A 31 51.00 -6.67 0.39
CA PHE A 31 50.27 -7.90 0.70
C PHE A 31 49.20 -8.13 -0.37
N GLY A 32 49.28 -9.28 -1.03
CA GLY A 32 48.62 -9.63 -2.28
C GLY A 32 47.24 -9.02 -2.51
N SER A 33 47.07 -8.40 -3.68
CA SER A 33 45.78 -7.98 -4.21
C SER A 33 44.90 -9.21 -4.45
N LYS A 34 44.16 -9.64 -3.42
CA LYS A 34 42.89 -10.30 -3.68
C LYS A 34 42.06 -9.27 -4.43
N THR A 35 41.73 -9.57 -5.69
CA THR A 35 40.64 -8.88 -6.38
C THR A 35 39.47 -8.80 -5.41
N PRO A 36 38.80 -7.63 -5.26
CA PRO A 36 37.61 -7.55 -4.42
C PRO A 36 36.66 -8.65 -4.89
N ASP A 37 36.38 -9.60 -4.00
CA ASP A 37 35.51 -10.73 -4.30
C ASP A 37 34.16 -10.14 -4.67
N VAL A 38 33.77 -10.25 -5.94
CA VAL A 38 32.47 -9.74 -6.39
C VAL A 38 31.44 -10.60 -5.67
N PRO A 39 30.60 -10.02 -4.80
CA PRO A 39 29.67 -10.82 -4.00
C PRO A 39 28.81 -11.67 -4.94
N SER A 40 28.86 -12.99 -4.75
CA SER A 40 28.11 -13.94 -5.57
C SER A 40 26.97 -14.54 -4.78
N TRP A 41 25.93 -14.95 -5.49
CA TRP A 41 24.78 -15.61 -4.88
C TRP A 41 25.17 -17.02 -4.39
N THR A 42 24.93 -17.29 -3.11
CA THR A 42 25.12 -18.59 -2.47
C THR A 42 23.84 -19.01 -1.76
N ARG A 43 23.68 -20.30 -1.44
CA ARG A 43 22.56 -20.74 -0.58
C ARG A 43 23.05 -20.83 0.86
N ASN A 44 22.29 -20.25 1.80
CA ASN A 44 22.57 -20.38 3.22
C ASN A 44 22.07 -21.74 3.78
N ALA A 45 22.32 -21.99 5.07
CA ALA A 45 21.91 -23.23 5.73
C ALA A 45 20.40 -23.49 5.70
N ASN A 46 19.59 -22.44 5.55
CA ASN A 46 18.13 -22.52 5.44
C ASN A 46 17.66 -22.72 3.98
N GLY A 47 18.59 -22.88 3.04
CA GLY A 47 18.30 -23.04 1.60
C GLY A 47 17.99 -21.74 0.85
N ASN A 48 17.95 -20.59 1.54
CA ASN A 48 17.66 -19.29 0.94
C ASN A 48 18.87 -18.77 0.15
N PHE A 49 18.63 -18.12 -0.99
CA PHE A 49 19.70 -17.43 -1.70
C PHE A 49 20.16 -16.21 -0.91
N MET A 50 21.46 -16.01 -0.83
CA MET A 50 22.09 -14.94 -0.08
C MET A 50 23.31 -14.41 -0.85
N LYS A 51 23.44 -13.09 -0.87
CA LYS A 51 24.60 -12.36 -1.36
C LYS A 51 25.17 -11.58 -0.18
N LEU A 52 26.43 -11.83 0.16
CA LEU A 52 27.08 -11.23 1.33
C LEU A 52 28.31 -10.45 0.87
N ALA A 53 28.32 -9.15 1.16
CA ALA A 53 29.46 -8.26 0.97
C ALA A 53 29.97 -7.77 2.33
N SER A 54 31.07 -7.03 2.34
CA SER A 54 31.63 -6.46 3.57
C SER A 54 30.74 -5.39 4.22
N THR A 55 29.76 -4.85 3.48
CA THR A 55 28.96 -3.69 3.90
C THR A 55 27.46 -3.93 3.79
N TYR A 56 27.03 -5.04 3.22
CA TYR A 56 25.61 -5.36 3.08
C TYR A 56 25.38 -6.86 2.95
N ARG A 57 24.15 -7.26 3.22
CA ARG A 57 23.63 -8.61 3.04
C ARG A 57 22.30 -8.53 2.30
N ILE A 58 22.16 -9.37 1.28
CA ILE A 58 20.89 -9.56 0.58
C ILE A 58 20.46 -11.01 0.75
N THR A 59 19.21 -11.23 1.13
CA THR A 59 18.64 -12.59 1.26
C THR A 59 17.33 -12.67 0.50
N VAL A 60 17.21 -13.65 -0.40
CA VAL A 60 15.96 -14.00 -1.08
C VAL A 60 15.36 -15.21 -0.39
N PHE A 61 14.11 -15.09 0.05
CA PHE A 61 13.44 -16.12 0.83
C PHE A 61 11.99 -16.29 0.40
N LYS A 62 11.51 -17.51 0.60
CA LYS A 62 10.12 -17.88 0.35
C LYS A 62 9.21 -17.25 1.41
N SER A 63 8.07 -16.72 0.98
CA SER A 63 7.01 -16.19 1.83
C SER A 63 5.69 -16.79 1.39
N ASP A 64 5.01 -17.47 2.31
CA ASP A 64 3.69 -18.01 2.04
C ASP A 64 2.64 -16.95 2.35
N GLN A 65 1.81 -16.63 1.35
CA GLN A 65 0.68 -15.71 1.53
C GLN A 65 -0.58 -16.33 0.93
N SER A 66 -1.61 -16.53 1.76
CA SER A 66 -2.91 -17.05 1.34
C SER A 66 -2.84 -18.40 0.59
N GLY A 67 -1.94 -19.30 1.02
CA GLY A 67 -1.79 -20.63 0.42
C GLY A 67 -1.12 -20.66 -0.95
N LYS A 68 -0.47 -19.56 -1.35
CA LYS A 68 0.38 -19.50 -2.55
C LYS A 68 1.80 -19.15 -2.15
N GLU A 69 2.75 -19.72 -2.89
CA GLU A 69 4.17 -19.47 -2.72
C GLU A 69 4.55 -18.16 -3.41
N TYR A 70 5.20 -17.28 -2.65
CA TYR A 70 5.79 -16.04 -3.15
C TYR A 70 7.22 -15.92 -2.66
N TRP A 71 7.94 -14.93 -3.19
CA TRP A 71 9.33 -14.68 -2.87
C TRP A 71 9.53 -13.22 -2.52
N LYS A 72 10.40 -12.96 -1.55
CA LYS A 72 10.80 -11.61 -1.15
C LYS A 72 12.31 -11.56 -1.10
N PHE A 73 12.86 -10.36 -1.22
CA PHE A 73 14.23 -10.11 -0.80
C PHE A 73 14.27 -9.15 0.38
N CYS A 74 15.29 -9.34 1.22
CA CYS A 74 15.68 -8.44 2.29
C CYS A 74 17.06 -7.89 1.95
N TYR A 75 17.23 -6.57 1.97
CA TYR A 75 18.50 -5.89 1.83
C TYR A 75 18.83 -5.20 3.17
N SER A 76 20.00 -5.52 3.72
CA SER A 76 20.44 -4.99 5.00
C SER A 76 21.85 -4.46 4.90
N ILE A 77 22.12 -3.30 5.49
CA ILE A 77 23.46 -2.75 5.63
C ILE A 77 24.13 -3.40 6.84
N ILE A 78 25.39 -3.77 6.70
CA ILE A 78 26.18 -4.34 7.80
C ILE A 78 26.99 -3.21 8.43
N GLU A 79 26.79 -3.00 9.72
CA GLU A 79 27.53 -2.03 10.52
C GLU A 79 28.99 -2.48 10.77
N GLU A 80 29.83 -1.56 11.25
CA GLU A 80 31.21 -1.88 11.65
C GLU A 80 31.29 -2.97 12.73
N SER A 81 30.22 -3.12 13.52
CA SER A 81 30.06 -4.15 14.54
C SER A 81 29.89 -5.56 13.96
N GLY A 82 29.64 -5.68 12.65
CA GLY A 82 29.35 -6.93 11.96
C GLY A 82 27.89 -7.37 12.09
N PHE A 83 27.03 -6.55 12.71
CA PHE A 83 25.59 -6.77 12.77
C PHE A 83 24.87 -6.00 11.66
N ASP A 84 23.70 -6.49 11.29
CA ASP A 84 22.77 -5.79 10.42
C ASP A 84 22.26 -4.52 11.11
N GLU A 85 22.09 -3.44 10.34
CA GLU A 85 21.42 -2.21 10.78
C GLU A 85 19.95 -2.50 11.16
N ASP A 86 19.40 -1.71 12.08
CA ASP A 86 18.08 -1.94 12.70
C ASP A 86 16.88 -1.88 11.73
N ASP A 87 17.04 -1.30 10.52
CA ASP A 87 15.95 -1.11 9.55
C ASP A 87 16.29 -1.69 8.16
N PRO A 88 16.26 -3.03 8.00
CA PRO A 88 16.50 -3.64 6.71
C PRO A 88 15.32 -3.40 5.76
N PHE A 89 15.63 -3.18 4.49
CA PHE A 89 14.62 -3.05 3.44
C PHE A 89 14.03 -4.42 3.10
N TYR A 90 12.70 -4.51 3.08
CA TYR A 90 11.97 -5.68 2.58
C TYR A 90 11.19 -5.35 1.31
N SER A 91 11.39 -6.14 0.27
CA SER A 91 10.64 -6.00 -0.98
C SER A 91 9.17 -6.37 -0.82
N ASP A 92 8.37 -6.08 -1.85
CA ASP A 92 7.07 -6.72 -2.06
C ASP A 92 7.22 -8.21 -2.40
N HIS A 93 6.10 -8.92 -2.46
CA HIS A 93 6.02 -10.32 -2.89
C HIS A 93 6.11 -10.47 -4.41
N TYR A 94 7.11 -11.21 -4.87
CA TYR A 94 7.29 -11.65 -6.25
C TYR A 94 6.76 -13.06 -6.48
N PHE A 95 6.47 -13.38 -7.74
CA PHE A 95 5.90 -14.67 -8.14
C PHE A 95 6.93 -15.79 -8.30
N SER A 96 8.23 -15.47 -8.32
CA SER A 96 9.29 -16.46 -8.46
C SER A 96 10.56 -16.08 -7.70
N GLU A 97 11.36 -17.09 -7.32
CA GLU A 97 12.68 -16.91 -6.67
C GLU A 97 13.62 -16.12 -7.58
N LEU A 98 13.55 -16.38 -8.89
CA LEU A 98 14.35 -15.70 -9.90
C LEU A 98 14.01 -14.20 -9.98
N ASP A 99 12.72 -13.85 -10.04
CA ASP A 99 12.30 -12.44 -10.10
C ASP A 99 12.73 -11.68 -8.85
N ALA A 100 12.56 -12.26 -7.66
CA ALA A 100 13.02 -11.64 -6.42
C ALA A 100 14.54 -11.45 -6.38
N ARG A 101 15.29 -12.37 -6.98
CA ARG A 101 16.75 -12.29 -7.07
C ARG A 101 17.23 -11.25 -8.08
N ASP A 102 16.66 -11.24 -9.29
CA ASP A 102 16.96 -10.25 -10.32
C ASP A 102 16.69 -8.83 -9.80
N GLU A 103 15.57 -8.66 -9.08
CA GLU A 103 15.17 -7.37 -8.47
C GLU A 103 16.04 -6.97 -7.28
N ALA A 104 16.53 -7.94 -6.51
CA ALA A 104 17.54 -7.69 -5.48
C ALA A 104 18.84 -7.14 -6.08
N ASP A 105 19.33 -7.72 -7.18
CA ASP A 105 20.52 -7.20 -7.88
C ASP A 105 20.26 -5.81 -8.49
N ALA A 106 19.07 -5.57 -9.04
CA ALA A 106 18.66 -4.25 -9.53
C ALA A 106 18.61 -3.20 -8.40
N PHE A 107 18.02 -3.56 -7.25
CA PHE A 107 17.93 -2.70 -6.07
C PHE A 107 19.33 -2.31 -5.55
N GLU A 108 20.22 -3.29 -5.42
CA GLU A 108 21.61 -3.07 -5.02
C GLU A 108 22.35 -2.13 -5.99
N ALA A 109 22.10 -2.27 -7.30
CA ALA A 109 22.65 -1.41 -8.33
C ALA A 109 22.01 0.00 -8.39
N GLY A 110 21.02 0.29 -7.52
CA GLY A 110 20.27 1.55 -7.54
C GLY A 110 19.36 1.70 -8.77
N GLN A 111 19.02 0.58 -9.43
CA GLN A 111 18.12 0.55 -10.57
C GLN A 111 16.66 0.49 -10.11
N PRO A 112 15.71 1.03 -10.91
CA PRO A 112 14.30 0.93 -10.60
C PRO A 112 13.82 -0.52 -10.65
N LEU A 113 12.88 -0.86 -9.77
CA LEU A 113 12.28 -2.18 -9.73
C LEU A 113 11.24 -2.35 -10.85
N THR A 114 11.24 -3.49 -11.54
CA THR A 114 10.47 -3.68 -12.79
C THR A 114 9.59 -4.93 -12.82
N LYS A 115 9.94 -5.99 -12.10
CA LYS A 115 9.19 -7.24 -12.10
C LYS A 115 7.82 -7.04 -11.44
N PRO A 116 6.78 -7.74 -11.94
CA PRO A 116 5.46 -7.65 -11.36
C PRO A 116 5.46 -8.22 -9.94
N THR A 117 4.86 -7.46 -9.01
CA THR A 117 4.65 -7.89 -7.63
C THR A 117 3.17 -8.18 -7.39
N LEU A 118 2.89 -9.04 -6.42
CA LEU A 118 1.52 -9.30 -5.97
C LEU A 118 0.81 -8.02 -5.54
N GLN A 119 1.51 -7.10 -4.89
CA GLN A 119 0.95 -5.84 -4.43
C GLN A 119 0.61 -4.90 -5.60
N ALA A 120 1.47 -4.86 -6.63
CA ALA A 120 1.21 -4.12 -7.86
C ALA A 120 -0.01 -4.70 -8.61
N GLU A 121 -0.13 -6.02 -8.71
CA GLU A 121 -1.29 -6.67 -9.33
C GLU A 121 -2.59 -6.42 -8.54
N LYS A 122 -2.55 -6.51 -7.21
CA LYS A 122 -3.69 -6.19 -6.35
C LYS A 122 -4.12 -4.74 -6.53
N SER A 123 -3.17 -3.81 -6.51
CA SER A 123 -3.43 -2.37 -6.69
C SER A 123 -4.04 -2.09 -8.05
N LYS A 124 -3.51 -2.70 -9.12
CA LYS A 124 -4.05 -2.61 -10.47
C LYS A 124 -5.50 -3.13 -10.52
N LYS A 125 -5.75 -4.32 -9.98
CA LYS A 125 -7.11 -4.89 -9.93
C LYS A 125 -8.09 -4.00 -9.18
N ILE A 126 -7.69 -3.41 -8.05
CA ILE A 126 -8.53 -2.49 -7.29
C ILE A 126 -8.86 -1.26 -8.14
N ARG A 127 -7.85 -0.66 -8.77
CA ARG A 127 -8.00 0.51 -9.65
C ARG A 127 -8.95 0.22 -10.80
N ASP A 128 -8.77 -0.89 -11.50
CA ASP A 128 -9.57 -1.28 -12.66
C ASP A 128 -11.06 -1.52 -12.29
N GLN A 129 -11.32 -1.93 -11.05
CA GLN A 129 -12.68 -2.20 -10.54
C GLN A 129 -13.32 -0.99 -9.83
N LEU A 130 -12.57 0.10 -9.63
CA LEU A 130 -12.98 1.16 -8.71
C LEU A 130 -14.24 1.88 -9.18
N ASP A 131 -14.32 2.22 -10.47
CA ASP A 131 -15.49 2.90 -11.05
C ASP A 131 -16.76 2.04 -10.93
N GLN A 132 -16.66 0.76 -11.30
CA GLN A 132 -17.77 -0.18 -11.16
C GLN A 132 -18.24 -0.28 -9.70
N ARG A 133 -17.31 -0.32 -8.74
CA ARG A 133 -17.65 -0.39 -7.31
C ARG A 133 -18.28 0.90 -6.81
N LEU A 134 -17.85 2.06 -7.32
CA LEU A 134 -18.46 3.36 -7.02
C LEU A 134 -19.88 3.45 -7.58
N ASP A 135 -20.11 3.00 -8.81
CA ASP A 135 -21.45 2.94 -9.41
C ASP A 135 -22.38 2.05 -8.59
N GLN A 136 -21.92 0.85 -8.24
CA GLN A 136 -22.70 -0.08 -7.41
C GLN A 136 -23.02 0.49 -6.03
N GLN A 137 -22.11 1.24 -5.41
CA GLN A 137 -22.38 1.86 -4.12
C GLN A 137 -23.34 3.05 -4.22
N GLU A 138 -23.33 3.81 -5.32
CA GLU A 138 -24.36 4.83 -5.55
C GLU A 138 -25.75 4.19 -5.72
N VAL A 139 -25.87 3.09 -6.46
CA VAL A 139 -27.15 2.35 -6.58
C VAL A 139 -27.65 1.90 -5.21
N LYS A 140 -26.78 1.28 -4.41
CA LYS A 140 -27.13 0.82 -3.04
C LYS A 140 -27.54 1.97 -2.13
N PHE A 141 -26.91 3.13 -2.27
CA PHE A 141 -27.32 4.33 -1.55
C PHE A 141 -28.76 4.73 -1.92
N GLN A 142 -29.07 4.82 -3.21
CA GLN A 142 -30.41 5.19 -3.69
C GLN A 142 -31.48 4.18 -3.25
N GLU A 143 -31.16 2.88 -3.28
CA GLU A 143 -32.04 1.82 -2.78
C GLU A 143 -32.37 2.00 -1.29
N LEU A 144 -31.37 2.33 -0.47
CA LEU A 144 -31.54 2.52 0.96
C LEU A 144 -32.31 3.81 1.27
N VAL A 145 -32.04 4.90 0.54
CA VAL A 145 -32.84 6.13 0.61
C VAL A 145 -34.30 5.83 0.30
N ALA A 146 -34.60 5.10 -0.78
CA ALA A 146 -35.97 4.72 -1.13
C ALA A 146 -36.63 3.87 -0.04
N LYS A 147 -35.89 2.95 0.60
CA LYS A 147 -36.40 2.18 1.75
C LYS A 147 -36.74 3.08 2.94
N ILE A 148 -35.90 4.07 3.24
CA ILE A 148 -36.11 5.03 4.34
C ILE A 148 -37.33 5.92 4.04
N GLU A 149 -37.45 6.46 2.83
CA GLU A 149 -38.61 7.30 2.47
C GLU A 149 -39.93 6.51 2.51
N ARG A 150 -39.93 5.24 2.04
CA ARG A 150 -41.10 4.36 2.22
C ARG A 150 -41.44 4.11 3.69
N ALA A 151 -40.43 4.02 4.55
CA ALA A 151 -40.63 3.86 5.99
C ALA A 151 -41.17 5.15 6.62
N ARG A 152 -40.71 6.32 6.16
CA ARG A 152 -41.19 7.63 6.60
C ARG A 152 -42.68 7.84 6.31
N SER A 153 -43.14 7.36 5.15
CA SER A 153 -44.57 7.44 4.78
C SER A 153 -45.48 6.47 5.55
N ALA A 154 -44.92 5.56 6.36
CA ALA A 154 -45.72 4.67 7.18
C ALA A 154 -46.22 5.38 8.45
N LYS A 155 -47.49 5.17 8.83
CA LYS A 155 -48.07 5.77 10.05
C LYS A 155 -47.33 5.41 11.33
N THR A 156 -46.81 4.18 11.43
CA THR A 156 -46.04 3.70 12.58
C THR A 156 -45.10 2.61 12.10
N LEU A 157 -43.85 2.66 12.53
CA LEU A 157 -42.85 1.62 12.26
C LEU A 157 -42.65 0.75 13.50
N THR A 158 -42.29 -0.50 13.31
CA THR A 158 -41.83 -1.34 14.41
C THR A 158 -40.39 -0.99 14.78
N ILE A 159 -40.04 -1.07 16.07
CA ILE A 159 -38.66 -0.85 16.55
C ILE A 159 -37.66 -1.72 15.79
N LYS A 160 -37.98 -3.01 15.62
CA LYS A 160 -37.18 -3.97 14.84
C LYS A 160 -36.89 -3.50 13.41
N ARG A 161 -37.84 -2.83 12.75
CA ARG A 161 -37.64 -2.32 11.39
C ARG A 161 -36.67 -1.14 11.37
N ILE A 162 -36.75 -0.25 12.36
CA ILE A 162 -35.82 0.87 12.52
C ILE A 162 -34.41 0.35 12.81
N GLU A 163 -34.27 -0.62 13.72
CA GLU A 163 -32.98 -1.26 14.02
C GLU A 163 -32.36 -1.94 12.80
N ASN A 164 -33.16 -2.61 11.97
CA ASN A 164 -32.68 -3.21 10.73
C ASN A 164 -32.18 -2.15 9.74
N LEU A 165 -32.88 -1.02 9.60
CA LEU A 165 -32.43 0.09 8.76
C LEU A 165 -31.13 0.70 9.28
N LYS A 166 -31.01 0.88 10.60
CA LYS A 166 -29.77 1.32 11.26
C LYS A 166 -28.61 0.36 10.97
N LYS A 167 -28.81 -0.94 11.15
CA LYS A 167 -27.78 -1.95 10.86
C LYS A 167 -27.37 -1.93 9.39
N GLU A 168 -28.33 -1.84 8.47
CA GLU A 168 -28.05 -1.75 7.04
C GLU A 168 -27.26 -0.46 6.72
N ALA A 169 -27.68 0.70 7.22
CA ALA A 169 -27.00 1.98 7.02
C ALA A 169 -25.56 1.97 7.54
N ASN A 170 -25.31 1.44 8.73
CA ASN A 170 -23.96 1.29 9.27
C ASN A 170 -23.07 0.42 8.38
N SER A 171 -23.60 -0.70 7.88
CA SER A 171 -22.87 -1.54 6.94
C SER A 171 -22.50 -0.79 5.66
N ARG A 172 -23.42 0.05 5.14
CA ARG A 172 -23.15 0.86 3.94
C ARG A 172 -22.14 1.98 4.18
N ILE A 173 -22.20 2.65 5.32
CA ILE A 173 -21.22 3.68 5.72
C ILE A 173 -19.81 3.08 5.75
N LEU A 174 -19.63 1.92 6.39
CA LEU A 174 -18.33 1.23 6.43
C LEU A 174 -17.85 0.83 5.02
N GLN A 175 -18.74 0.33 4.17
CA GLN A 175 -18.39 -0.01 2.79
C GLN A 175 -17.98 1.22 1.97
N ALA A 176 -18.68 2.35 2.11
CA ALA A 176 -18.37 3.59 1.42
C ALA A 176 -17.04 4.19 1.91
N ASN A 177 -16.79 4.13 3.21
CA ASN A 177 -15.54 4.58 3.81
C ASN A 177 -14.33 3.77 3.31
N ASN A 178 -14.43 2.44 3.33
CA ASN A 178 -13.39 1.56 2.79
C ASN A 178 -13.13 1.81 1.29
N LEU A 179 -14.18 2.13 0.53
CA LEU A 179 -14.03 2.47 -0.89
C LEU A 179 -13.35 3.83 -1.08
N ALA A 180 -13.59 4.80 -0.20
CA ALA A 180 -12.89 6.08 -0.20
C ALA A 180 -11.40 5.92 0.10
N ILE A 181 -11.04 5.09 1.08
CA ILE A 181 -9.63 4.75 1.37
C ILE A 181 -8.96 4.14 0.13
N GLN A 182 -9.61 3.14 -0.50
CA GLN A 182 -9.08 2.51 -1.72
C GLN A 182 -8.94 3.50 -2.89
N ALA A 183 -9.84 4.49 -2.99
CA ALA A 183 -9.76 5.51 -4.02
C ALA A 183 -8.59 6.48 -3.79
N ILE A 184 -8.27 6.81 -2.54
CA ILE A 184 -7.10 7.63 -2.17
C ILE A 184 -5.81 6.86 -2.48
N GLU A 185 -5.75 5.58 -2.12
CA GLU A 185 -4.53 4.77 -2.26
C GLU A 185 -4.23 4.36 -3.71
N HIS A 186 -5.26 4.11 -4.51
CA HIS A 186 -5.10 3.45 -5.81
C HIS A 186 -5.79 4.15 -6.99
N GLY A 187 -6.71 5.08 -6.71
CA GLY A 187 -7.56 5.73 -7.70
C GLY A 187 -6.97 6.99 -8.30
N THR A 188 -7.74 7.58 -9.22
CA THR A 188 -7.49 8.92 -9.77
C THR A 188 -8.06 10.01 -8.83
N PRO A 189 -7.61 11.27 -8.93
CA PRO A 189 -8.20 12.38 -8.17
C PRO A 189 -9.71 12.55 -8.37
N SER A 190 -10.24 12.14 -9.53
CA SER A 190 -11.69 12.15 -9.79
C SER A 190 -12.42 11.08 -8.97
N GLN A 191 -11.87 9.86 -8.94
CA GLN A 191 -12.42 8.74 -8.18
C GLN A 191 -12.38 9.00 -6.67
N ASP A 192 -11.30 9.59 -6.16
CA ASP A 192 -11.18 10.02 -4.76
C ASP A 192 -12.31 11.00 -4.39
N ARG A 193 -12.45 12.10 -5.14
CA ARG A 193 -13.54 13.08 -4.90
C ARG A 193 -14.92 12.44 -4.92
N ARG A 194 -15.16 11.55 -5.90
CA ARG A 194 -16.42 10.83 -6.05
C ARG A 194 -16.69 9.90 -4.85
N ALA A 195 -15.69 9.14 -4.42
CA ALA A 195 -15.80 8.25 -3.27
C ALA A 195 -16.02 9.04 -1.97
N GLY A 196 -15.30 10.15 -1.78
CA GLY A 196 -15.47 11.04 -0.64
C GLY A 196 -16.86 11.71 -0.60
N ALA A 197 -17.40 12.09 -1.75
CA ALA A 197 -18.78 12.59 -1.83
C ALA A 197 -19.79 11.49 -1.46
N LEU A 198 -19.57 10.25 -1.91
CA LEU A 198 -20.44 9.11 -1.61
C LEU A 198 -20.39 8.71 -0.12
N ASP A 199 -19.22 8.74 0.51
CA ASP A 199 -19.07 8.54 1.96
C ASP A 199 -19.85 9.60 2.76
N LYS A 200 -19.73 10.88 2.36
CA LYS A 200 -20.52 11.97 2.97
C LYS A 200 -22.03 11.74 2.82
N LYS A 201 -22.50 11.36 1.63
CA LYS A 201 -23.92 11.00 1.39
C LYS A 201 -24.37 9.86 2.31
N HIS A 202 -23.59 8.78 2.45
CA HIS A 202 -23.97 7.66 3.31
C HIS A 202 -24.10 8.06 4.78
N LYS A 203 -23.25 8.96 5.26
CA LYS A 203 -23.33 9.48 6.64
C LYS A 203 -24.61 10.26 6.90
N THR A 204 -25.27 10.82 5.87
CA THR A 204 -26.58 11.49 6.04
C THR A 204 -27.74 10.52 6.23
N LEU A 205 -27.55 9.21 6.01
CA LEU A 205 -28.61 8.22 6.24
C LEU A 205 -28.99 8.10 7.71
N TRP A 206 -28.02 8.31 8.62
CA TRP A 206 -28.24 8.19 10.06
C TRP A 206 -29.30 9.17 10.59
N PRO A 207 -29.17 10.49 10.38
CA PRO A 207 -30.19 11.44 10.81
C PRO A 207 -31.54 11.20 10.12
N MET A 208 -31.56 10.70 8.88
CA MET A 208 -32.81 10.34 8.20
C MET A 208 -33.53 9.20 8.92
N ILE A 209 -32.81 8.18 9.38
CA ILE A 209 -33.38 7.04 10.12
C ILE A 209 -33.83 7.46 11.52
N ASP A 210 -33.05 8.31 12.20
CA ASP A 210 -33.43 8.83 13.53
C ASP A 210 -34.67 9.73 13.48
N SER A 211 -34.96 10.35 12.32
CA SER A 211 -36.19 11.12 12.11
C SER A 211 -37.46 10.30 11.84
N LEU A 212 -37.36 8.96 11.79
CA LEU A 212 -38.50 8.10 11.45
C LEU A 212 -39.52 8.00 12.60
N PRO A 213 -40.82 7.85 12.28
CA PRO A 213 -41.86 7.73 13.30
C PRO A 213 -41.69 6.44 14.12
N THR A 214 -41.30 6.59 15.37
CA THR A 214 -41.25 5.51 16.36
C THR A 214 -42.60 5.33 17.05
N PRO A 215 -42.97 4.08 17.41
CA PRO A 215 -44.14 3.86 18.25
C PRO A 215 -43.90 4.53 19.61
N ALA A 216 -44.95 5.12 20.18
CA ALA A 216 -44.88 5.67 21.54
C ALA A 216 -44.45 4.54 22.52
N PRO A 217 -43.63 4.87 23.53
CA PRO A 217 -43.19 3.90 24.54
C PRO A 217 -44.37 3.31 25.32
#